data_AF-R9XHQ7-F1
#
_entry.id   AF-R9XHQ7-F1
#
_cell.length_a   1.000
_cell.length_b   1.000
_cell.length_c   1.000
_cell.angle_alpha   90.00
_cell.angle_beta   90.00
_cell.angle_gamma   90.00
#
_symmetry.space_group_name_H-M   'P 1'
#
loop_
_entity.id
_entity.type
_entity.pdbx_description
1 polymer ?
#
loop_
_entity_poly.entity_id
_entity_poly.type
_entity_poly.pdbx_seq_one_letter_code
_entity_poly.pdbx_strand_id
1 'polypeptide(L)'
;MLVIGLTGGIACGKSTVSRRLHERYRIPVIDADAIAREIMRPGERAYQKVVERFQQRVPQLVQANGELNRAALGAWIFQHAEERKALNAITHPEIRKRIFFRVVECYMRMHPMCVLDIPLLFETGLDVFCGVTVSVVCDQKVQIERLLLRNAELTREEAEARIRAQMSMEERIELSDYVIPNNDNYEVLFDTVDQAVTYIKPYLLTVILHYFLPFGIVSALAVVLSKYYKKTVAGTSRRKRRKAKELAAKKLAAEQKAALKVSRPPLYKRLLSRKAD
;
A
#
# COMPACT_ATOMS: atom_id res chain seq x y z
N MET A 1 -21.77 11.01 -1.20
CA MET A 1 -20.88 10.16 -2.04
C MET A 1 -20.07 9.25 -1.13
N LEU A 2 -19.89 7.97 -1.50
CA LEU A 2 -19.01 7.03 -0.80
C LEU A 2 -17.60 7.04 -1.41
N VAL A 3 -16.58 7.16 -0.57
CA VAL A 3 -15.17 7.08 -0.98
C VAL A 3 -14.64 5.68 -0.66
N ILE A 4 -14.25 4.93 -1.69
CA ILE A 4 -13.74 3.57 -1.57
C ILE A 4 -12.21 3.61 -1.68
N GLY A 5 -11.49 3.14 -0.67
CA GLY A 5 -10.04 2.98 -0.73
C GLY A 5 -9.67 1.63 -1.31
N LEU A 6 -9.20 1.59 -2.56
CA LEU A 6 -8.72 0.37 -3.19
C LEU A 6 -7.22 0.24 -2.98
N THR A 7 -6.82 -0.90 -2.43
CA THR A 7 -5.41 -1.23 -2.21
C THR A 7 -5.14 -2.68 -2.58
N GLY A 8 -3.87 -3.06 -2.62
CA GLY A 8 -3.46 -4.42 -2.94
C GLY A 8 -1.96 -4.58 -2.86
N GLY A 9 -1.51 -5.77 -2.50
CA GLY A 9 -0.09 -6.09 -2.47
C GLY A 9 0.54 -5.97 -3.86
N ILE A 10 1.87 -5.93 -3.89
CA ILE A 10 2.60 -5.99 -5.15
C ILE A 10 2.13 -7.20 -5.99
N ALA A 11 1.92 -6.97 -7.28
CA ALA A 11 1.48 -7.97 -8.25
C ALA A 11 0.11 -8.67 -7.96
N CYS A 12 -0.72 -8.14 -7.07
CA CYS A 12 -2.05 -8.69 -6.78
C CYS A 12 -3.14 -8.32 -7.81
N GLY A 13 -2.83 -7.57 -8.87
CA GLY A 13 -3.82 -7.22 -9.91
C GLY A 13 -4.80 -6.09 -9.55
N LYS A 14 -4.42 -5.22 -8.59
CA LYS A 14 -5.18 -4.00 -8.23
C LYS A 14 -5.60 -3.16 -9.43
N SER A 15 -4.70 -2.97 -10.40
CA SER A 15 -4.96 -2.21 -11.64
C SER A 15 -6.04 -2.85 -12.52
N THR A 16 -6.14 -4.17 -12.51
CA THR A 16 -7.20 -4.90 -13.23
C THR A 16 -8.55 -4.61 -12.59
N VAL A 17 -8.62 -4.64 -11.26
CA VAL A 17 -9.84 -4.33 -10.50
C VAL A 17 -10.24 -2.87 -10.71
N SER A 18 -9.32 -1.91 -10.58
CA SER A 18 -9.64 -0.50 -10.79
C SER A 18 -10.13 -0.21 -12.21
N ARG A 19 -9.50 -0.83 -13.23
CA ARG A 19 -9.98 -0.75 -14.62
C ARG A 19 -11.40 -1.31 -14.77
N ARG A 20 -11.69 -2.49 -14.19
CA ARG A 20 -13.03 -3.09 -14.24
C ARG A 20 -14.10 -2.19 -13.62
N LEU A 21 -13.80 -1.61 -12.45
CA LEU A 21 -14.69 -0.66 -11.77
C LEU A 21 -14.99 0.58 -12.63
N HIS A 22 -13.96 1.08 -13.33
CA HIS A 22 -14.12 2.22 -14.22
C HIS A 22 -14.93 1.88 -15.48
N GLU A 23 -14.56 0.81 -16.19
CA GLU A 23 -15.14 0.47 -17.49
C GLU A 23 -16.58 -0.05 -17.38
N ARG A 24 -16.84 -0.97 -16.44
CA ARG A 24 -18.16 -1.60 -16.28
C ARG A 24 -19.14 -0.72 -15.52
N TYR A 25 -18.68 -0.08 -14.45
CA TYR A 25 -19.56 0.65 -13.52
C TYR A 25 -19.47 2.16 -13.62
N ARG A 26 -18.58 2.70 -14.47
CA ARG A 26 -18.36 4.15 -14.64
C ARG A 26 -18.04 4.86 -13.32
N ILE A 27 -17.42 4.12 -12.38
CA ILE A 27 -16.98 4.69 -11.11
C ILE A 27 -15.67 5.47 -11.37
N PRO A 28 -15.59 6.74 -10.97
CA PRO A 28 -14.35 7.50 -11.07
C PRO A 28 -13.23 6.84 -10.24
N VAL A 29 -12.06 6.67 -10.86
CA VAL A 29 -10.86 6.15 -10.20
C VAL A 29 -9.85 7.29 -10.09
N ILE A 30 -9.45 7.58 -8.86
CA ILE A 30 -8.45 8.59 -8.51
C ILE A 30 -7.17 7.82 -8.17
N ASP A 31 -6.24 7.77 -9.14
CA ASP A 31 -4.96 7.07 -9.00
C ASP A 31 -3.93 7.94 -8.26
N ALA A 32 -3.51 7.51 -7.07
CA ALA A 32 -2.51 8.22 -6.27
C ALA A 32 -1.11 8.21 -6.91
N ASP A 33 -0.75 7.16 -7.66
CA ASP A 33 0.54 7.10 -8.37
C ASP A 33 0.52 8.08 -9.55
N ALA A 34 -0.60 8.20 -10.26
CA ALA A 34 -0.76 9.22 -11.30
C ALA A 34 -0.66 10.63 -10.71
N ILE A 35 -1.34 10.90 -9.59
CA ILE A 35 -1.25 12.19 -8.88
C ILE A 35 0.18 12.50 -8.43
N ALA A 36 0.89 11.53 -7.86
CA ALA A 36 2.27 11.70 -7.46
C ALA A 36 3.17 12.09 -8.64
N ARG A 37 2.87 11.61 -9.85
CA ARG A 37 3.54 12.03 -11.08
C ARG A 37 3.10 13.41 -11.55
N GLU A 38 1.82 13.76 -11.43
CA GLU A 38 1.29 15.06 -11.84
C GLU A 38 1.92 16.21 -11.05
N ILE A 39 1.97 16.11 -9.72
CA ILE A 39 2.50 17.19 -8.86
C ILE A 39 4.00 17.46 -9.06
N MET A 40 4.69 16.53 -9.73
CA MET A 40 6.11 16.61 -10.06
C MET A 40 6.35 17.13 -11.48
N ARG A 41 5.31 17.66 -12.15
CA ARG A 41 5.46 18.31 -13.46
C ARG A 41 5.92 19.76 -13.32
N PRO A 42 6.62 20.31 -14.33
CA PRO A 42 6.98 21.72 -14.36
C PRO A 42 5.76 22.62 -14.12
N GLY A 43 5.94 23.68 -13.32
CA GLY A 43 4.88 24.61 -12.93
C GLY A 43 4.11 24.24 -11.66
N GLU A 44 4.26 23.02 -11.16
CA GLU A 44 3.64 22.58 -9.91
C GLU A 44 4.45 23.04 -8.68
N ARG A 45 3.75 23.28 -7.58
CA ARG A 45 4.37 23.73 -6.33
C ARG A 45 5.33 22.69 -5.74
N ALA A 46 5.01 21.40 -5.85
CA ALA A 46 5.89 20.35 -5.36
C ALA A 46 7.17 20.25 -6.22
N TYR A 47 7.04 20.35 -7.54
CA TYR A 47 8.17 20.43 -8.47
C TYR A 47 9.15 21.54 -8.07
N GLN A 48 8.67 22.76 -7.86
CA GLN A 48 9.52 23.90 -7.51
C GLN A 48 10.32 23.67 -6.22
N LYS A 49 9.64 23.22 -5.16
CA LYS A 49 10.29 22.88 -3.87
C LYS A 49 11.31 21.76 -4.00
N VAL A 50 11.04 20.77 -4.85
CA VAL A 50 11.98 19.66 -5.10
C VAL A 50 13.20 20.16 -5.85
N VAL A 51 13.02 20.97 -6.90
CA VAL A 51 14.14 21.54 -7.65
C VAL A 51 15.01 22.41 -6.74
N GLU A 52 14.40 23.34 -6.00
CA GLU A 52 15.11 24.20 -5.04
C GLU A 52 15.96 23.40 -4.05
N ARG A 53 15.39 22.32 -3.49
CA ARG A 53 16.10 21.50 -2.51
C ARG A 53 17.19 20.62 -3.11
N PHE A 54 16.92 19.98 -4.26
CA PHE A 54 17.74 18.87 -4.74
C PHE A 54 18.67 19.23 -5.90
N GLN A 55 18.48 20.37 -6.58
CA GLN A 55 19.26 20.71 -7.78
C GLN A 55 20.77 20.80 -7.53
N GLN A 56 21.19 21.25 -6.34
CA GLN A 56 22.61 21.29 -5.96
C GLN A 56 23.18 19.93 -5.55
N ARG A 57 22.31 18.97 -5.19
CA ARG A 57 22.69 17.65 -4.66
C ARG A 57 22.66 16.57 -5.73
N VAL A 58 21.74 16.68 -6.69
CA VAL A 58 21.49 15.68 -7.73
C VAL A 58 21.91 16.27 -9.08
N PRO A 59 23.05 15.83 -9.63
CA PRO A 59 23.44 16.22 -10.98
C PRO A 59 22.37 15.83 -12.00
N GLN A 60 22.10 16.70 -12.98
CA GLN A 60 21.10 16.46 -14.03
C GLN A 60 19.68 16.18 -13.48
N LEU A 61 19.33 16.79 -12.34
CA LEU A 61 17.99 16.65 -11.74
C LEU A 61 16.87 17.09 -12.69
N VAL A 62 17.12 18.14 -13.47
CA VAL A 62 16.18 18.67 -14.46
C VAL A 62 16.74 18.36 -15.85
N GLN A 63 15.92 17.72 -16.68
CA GLN A 63 16.23 17.38 -18.06
C GLN A 63 16.18 18.64 -18.96
N ALA A 64 16.71 18.54 -20.18
CA ALA A 64 16.72 19.66 -21.12
C ALA A 64 15.32 20.16 -21.50
N ASN A 65 14.30 19.30 -21.42
CA ASN A 65 12.89 19.66 -21.64
C ASN A 65 12.21 20.31 -20.40
N GLY A 66 12.95 20.53 -19.31
CA GLY A 66 12.45 21.07 -18.05
C GLY A 66 11.82 20.03 -17.13
N GLU A 67 11.66 18.77 -17.54
CA GLU A 67 11.08 17.73 -16.67
C GLU A 67 12.08 17.23 -15.63
N LEU A 68 11.56 16.74 -14.49
CA LEU A 68 12.39 16.10 -13.49
C LEU A 68 12.91 14.74 -13.96
N ASN A 69 14.22 14.54 -13.88
CA ASN A 69 14.85 13.24 -14.01
C ASN A 69 14.55 12.39 -12.76
N ARG A 70 13.41 11.69 -12.79
CA ARG A 70 12.94 10.86 -11.68
C ARG A 70 13.87 9.68 -11.37
N ALA A 71 14.57 9.16 -12.38
CA ALA A 71 15.54 8.09 -12.19
C ALA A 71 16.75 8.60 -11.37
N ALA A 72 17.29 9.77 -11.72
CA ALA A 72 18.39 10.39 -10.97
C ALA A 72 17.97 10.74 -9.53
N LEU A 73 16.81 11.38 -9.37
CA LEU A 73 16.27 11.68 -8.03
C LEU A 73 16.04 10.40 -7.21
N GLY A 74 15.47 9.37 -7.84
CA GLY A 74 15.21 8.07 -7.23
C GLY A 74 16.46 7.37 -6.74
N ALA A 75 17.51 7.32 -7.57
CA ALA A 75 18.81 6.74 -7.20
C ALA A 75 19.43 7.48 -5.99
N TRP A 76 19.35 8.82 -5.98
CA TRP A 76 19.87 9.63 -4.88
C TRP A 76 19.15 9.38 -3.55
N ILE A 77 17.81 9.48 -3.52
CA ILE A 77 17.02 9.29 -2.29
C ILE A 77 17.01 7.82 -1.82
N PHE A 78 17.32 6.87 -2.70
CA PHE A 78 17.45 5.48 -2.31
C PHE A 78 18.66 5.28 -1.41
N GLN A 79 19.76 5.98 -1.68
CA GLN A 79 20.98 5.91 -0.88
C GLN A 79 20.94 6.81 0.38
N HIS A 80 20.08 7.84 0.39
CA HIS A 80 20.03 8.84 1.47
C HIS A 80 18.66 8.86 2.18
N ALA A 81 18.58 8.21 3.34
CA ALA A 81 17.33 8.09 4.10
C ALA A 81 16.75 9.46 4.56
N GLU A 82 17.59 10.40 4.98
CA GLU A 82 17.15 11.74 5.39
C GLU A 82 16.59 12.55 4.20
N GLU A 83 17.20 12.40 3.03
CA GLU A 83 16.70 13.07 1.82
C GLU A 83 15.38 12.46 1.32
N ARG A 84 15.20 11.15 1.50
CA ARG A 84 13.91 10.50 1.24
C ARG A 84 12.81 11.05 2.14
N LYS A 85 13.09 11.25 3.44
CA LYS A 85 12.14 11.89 4.37
C LYS A 85 11.80 13.31 3.94
N ALA A 86 12.79 14.08 3.52
CA ALA A 86 12.58 15.45 3.08
C ALA A 86 11.76 15.54 1.78
N LEU A 87 12.02 14.65 0.81
CA LEU A 87 11.18 14.55 -0.38
C LEU A 87 9.73 14.21 -0.01
N ASN A 88 9.52 13.22 0.85
CA ASN A 88 8.19 12.83 1.31
C ASN A 88 7.48 13.97 2.06
N ALA A 89 8.20 14.77 2.83
CA ALA A 89 7.64 15.94 3.53
C ALA A 89 7.16 17.02 2.54
N ILE A 90 7.81 17.16 1.39
CA ILE A 90 7.39 18.07 0.31
C ILE A 90 6.18 17.49 -0.44
N THR A 91 6.23 16.21 -0.83
CA THR A 91 5.26 15.61 -1.75
C THR A 91 3.96 15.19 -1.07
N HIS A 92 4.01 14.60 0.12
CA HIS A 92 2.82 14.04 0.79
C HIS A 92 1.69 15.06 1.00
N PRO A 93 1.94 16.31 1.47
CA PRO A 93 0.90 17.31 1.61
C PRO A 93 0.24 17.67 0.27
N GLU A 94 1.02 17.80 -0.80
CA GLU A 94 0.52 18.17 -2.13
C GLU A 94 -0.27 17.02 -2.77
N ILE A 95 0.17 15.76 -2.59
CA ILE A 95 -0.60 14.56 -3.00
C ILE A 95 -1.96 14.53 -2.30
N ARG A 96 -1.97 14.69 -0.96
CA ARG A 96 -3.22 14.69 -0.17
C ARG A 96 -4.18 15.79 -0.62
N LYS A 97 -3.65 16.99 -0.86
CA LYS A 97 -4.42 18.13 -1.36
C LYS A 97 -5.05 17.82 -2.73
N ARG A 98 -4.27 17.25 -3.66
CA ARG A 98 -4.77 16.87 -5.00
C ARG A 98 -5.83 15.78 -4.92
N ILE A 99 -5.61 14.74 -4.11
CA ILE A 99 -6.62 13.68 -3.86
C ILE A 99 -7.91 14.31 -3.33
N PHE A 100 -7.83 15.17 -2.32
CA PHE A 100 -8.99 15.86 -1.77
C PHE A 100 -9.77 16.63 -2.85
N PHE A 101 -9.10 17.42 -3.69
CA PHE A 101 -9.77 18.13 -4.76
C PHE A 101 -10.43 17.20 -5.79
N ARG A 102 -9.80 16.08 -6.15
CA ARG A 102 -10.40 15.09 -7.07
C ARG A 102 -11.64 14.43 -6.46
N VAL A 103 -11.64 14.17 -5.16
CA VAL A 103 -12.81 13.67 -4.43
C VAL A 103 -13.93 14.73 -4.43
N VAL A 104 -13.59 15.99 -4.15
CA VAL A 104 -14.58 17.09 -4.22
C VAL A 104 -15.12 17.26 -5.64
N GLU A 105 -14.28 17.16 -6.68
CA GLU A 105 -14.72 17.16 -8.08
C GLU A 105 -15.73 16.04 -8.36
N CYS A 106 -15.47 14.83 -7.86
CA CYS A 106 -16.40 13.70 -7.99
C CYS A 106 -17.73 13.97 -7.28
N TYR A 107 -17.67 14.56 -6.09
CA TYR A 107 -18.86 14.96 -5.33
C TYR A 107 -19.67 16.01 -6.09
N MET A 108 -19.04 17.07 -6.60
CA MET A 108 -19.72 18.14 -7.34
C MET A 108 -20.36 17.62 -8.64
N ARG A 109 -19.79 16.57 -9.25
CA ARG A 109 -20.37 15.86 -10.41
C ARG A 109 -21.45 14.84 -10.05
N MET A 110 -21.89 14.81 -8.80
CA MET A 110 -22.96 13.93 -8.31
C MET A 110 -22.63 12.43 -8.43
N HIS A 111 -21.36 12.04 -8.48
CA HIS A 111 -21.00 10.62 -8.49
C HIS A 111 -21.36 9.96 -7.16
N PRO A 112 -22.13 8.86 -7.13
CA PRO A 112 -22.53 8.24 -5.87
C PRO A 112 -21.34 7.61 -5.13
N MET A 113 -20.31 7.20 -5.88
CA MET A 113 -19.09 6.57 -5.37
C MET A 113 -17.86 7.05 -6.16
N CYS A 114 -16.70 7.06 -5.53
CA CYS A 114 -15.40 7.16 -6.19
C CYS A 114 -14.39 6.21 -5.55
N VAL A 115 -13.40 5.78 -6.33
CA VAL A 115 -12.33 4.88 -5.88
C VAL A 115 -11.04 5.68 -5.74
N LEU A 116 -10.42 5.63 -4.57
CA LEU A 116 -9.04 6.04 -4.34
C LEU A 116 -8.13 4.83 -4.55
N ASP A 117 -7.41 4.80 -5.66
CA ASP A 117 -6.50 3.71 -5.97
C ASP A 117 -5.11 4.00 -5.37
N ILE A 118 -4.79 3.35 -4.23
CA ILE A 118 -3.61 3.65 -3.41
C ILE A 118 -2.89 2.33 -3.01
N PRO A 119 -1.72 2.02 -3.60
CA PRO A 119 -0.99 0.77 -3.29
C PRO A 119 -0.62 0.60 -1.81
N LEU A 120 -0.22 1.70 -1.15
CA LEU A 120 0.24 1.74 0.24
C LEU A 120 -0.78 2.45 1.15
N LEU A 121 -2.07 2.15 0.96
CA LEU A 121 -3.19 2.86 1.59
C LEU A 121 -3.07 2.89 3.12
N PHE A 122 -2.77 1.76 3.74
CA PHE A 122 -2.70 1.62 5.19
C PHE A 122 -1.40 2.17 5.75
N GLU A 123 -0.28 1.96 5.05
CA GLU A 123 1.06 2.41 5.43
C GLU A 123 1.17 3.94 5.39
N THR A 124 0.52 4.58 4.42
CA THR A 124 0.45 6.06 4.31
C THR A 124 -0.63 6.68 5.19
N GLY A 125 -1.49 5.84 5.76
CA GLY A 125 -2.58 6.22 6.64
C GLY A 125 -3.73 6.95 5.96
N LEU A 126 -3.87 6.82 4.64
CA LEU A 126 -4.93 7.46 3.85
C LEU A 126 -6.27 6.72 3.93
N ASP A 127 -6.29 5.54 4.55
CA ASP A 127 -7.49 4.77 4.90
C ASP A 127 -8.53 5.57 5.70
N VAL A 128 -8.07 6.57 6.47
CA VAL A 128 -8.96 7.44 7.28
C VAL A 128 -9.89 8.31 6.44
N PHE A 129 -9.55 8.56 5.17
CA PHE A 129 -10.39 9.32 4.23
C PHE A 129 -11.38 8.43 3.47
N CYS A 130 -11.31 7.11 3.66
CA CYS A 130 -12.11 6.14 2.93
C CYS A 130 -13.27 5.67 3.81
N GLY A 131 -14.51 5.72 3.29
CA GLY A 131 -15.67 5.12 3.96
C GLY A 131 -15.53 3.61 4.06
N VAL A 132 -15.12 2.97 2.96
CA VAL A 132 -14.89 1.53 2.84
C VAL A 132 -13.49 1.29 2.29
N THR A 133 -12.74 0.32 2.83
CA THR A 133 -11.45 -0.14 2.30
C THR A 133 -11.58 -1.50 1.66
N VAL A 134 -11.05 -1.63 0.44
CA VAL A 134 -11.08 -2.86 -0.36
C VAL A 134 -9.65 -3.27 -0.68
N SER A 135 -9.27 -4.49 -0.30
CA SER A 135 -7.94 -5.04 -0.63
C SER A 135 -8.04 -6.13 -1.66
N VAL A 136 -7.26 -5.99 -2.74
CA VAL A 136 -7.01 -7.07 -3.69
C VAL A 136 -5.82 -7.89 -3.20
N VAL A 137 -6.04 -9.18 -2.99
CA VAL A 137 -5.07 -10.08 -2.37
C VAL A 137 -4.84 -11.29 -3.26
N CYS A 138 -3.65 -11.88 -3.18
CA CYS A 138 -3.36 -13.17 -3.79
C CYS A 138 -2.25 -13.87 -3.01
N ASP A 139 -2.08 -15.15 -3.26
CA ASP A 139 -1.08 -15.98 -2.60
C ASP A 139 0.33 -15.51 -2.96
N GLN A 140 1.27 -15.68 -2.02
CA GLN A 140 2.64 -15.22 -2.20
C GLN A 140 3.32 -15.85 -3.43
N LYS A 141 3.00 -17.11 -3.75
CA LYS A 141 3.51 -17.78 -4.95
C LYS A 141 3.07 -17.06 -6.23
N VAL A 142 1.77 -16.74 -6.31
CA VAL A 142 1.19 -15.99 -7.43
C VAL A 142 1.76 -14.57 -7.52
N GLN A 143 2.03 -13.91 -6.38
CA GLN A 143 2.69 -12.59 -6.36
C GLN A 143 4.08 -12.66 -7.00
N ILE A 144 4.89 -13.66 -6.60
CA ILE A 144 6.25 -13.83 -7.11
C ILE A 144 6.21 -14.12 -8.61
N GLU A 145 5.39 -15.08 -9.05
CA GLU A 145 5.25 -15.44 -10.47
C GLU A 145 4.85 -14.23 -11.32
N ARG A 146 3.80 -13.50 -10.92
CA ARG A 146 3.35 -12.31 -11.64
C ARG A 146 4.37 -11.17 -11.63
N LEU A 147 5.13 -11.02 -10.54
CA LEU A 147 6.17 -10.00 -10.45
C LEU A 147 7.34 -10.31 -11.37
N LEU A 148 7.81 -11.56 -11.41
CA LEU A 148 8.89 -12.00 -12.30
C LEU A 148 8.46 -11.96 -13.78
N LEU A 149 7.21 -12.32 -14.10
CA LEU A 149 6.68 -12.22 -15.46
C LEU A 149 6.62 -10.76 -15.95
N ARG A 150 6.30 -9.82 -15.06
CA ARG A 150 6.23 -8.40 -15.39
C ARG A 150 7.61 -7.74 -15.45
N ASN A 151 8.55 -8.25 -14.67
CA ASN A 151 9.89 -7.68 -14.48
C ASN A 151 10.93 -8.80 -14.61
N ALA A 152 11.21 -9.18 -15.87
CA ALA A 152 12.12 -10.27 -16.20
C ALA A 152 13.57 -10.04 -15.71
N GLU A 153 13.91 -8.79 -15.39
CA GLU A 153 15.21 -8.38 -14.84
C GLU A 153 15.39 -8.73 -13.36
N LEU A 154 14.32 -9.05 -12.62
CA LEU A 154 14.39 -9.30 -11.18
C LEU A 154 14.76 -10.74 -10.88
N THR A 155 15.60 -10.93 -9.86
CA THR A 155 15.77 -12.26 -9.26
C THR A 155 14.59 -12.60 -8.37
N ARG A 156 14.41 -13.90 -8.08
CA ARG A 156 13.39 -14.35 -7.14
C ARG A 156 13.59 -13.74 -5.75
N GLU A 157 14.84 -13.66 -5.31
CA GLU A 157 15.22 -13.12 -4.00
C GLU A 157 14.86 -11.62 -3.90
N GLU A 158 15.08 -10.86 -4.97
CA GLU A 158 14.69 -9.44 -5.06
C GLU A 158 13.17 -9.27 -5.07
N ALA A 159 12.45 -10.11 -5.83
CA ALA A 159 10.99 -10.13 -5.85
C ALA A 159 10.42 -10.37 -4.44
N GLU A 160 10.95 -11.38 -3.73
CA GLU A 160 10.55 -11.67 -2.36
C GLU A 160 10.93 -10.55 -1.38
N ALA A 161 12.11 -9.94 -1.54
CA ALA A 161 12.51 -8.79 -0.71
C ALA A 161 11.55 -7.61 -0.88
N ARG A 162 11.08 -7.34 -2.10
CA ARG A 162 10.08 -6.31 -2.38
C ARG A 162 8.72 -6.62 -1.76
N ILE A 163 8.27 -7.88 -1.80
CA ILE A 163 7.04 -8.31 -1.14
C ILE A 163 7.17 -8.12 0.38
N ARG A 164 8.28 -8.56 0.99
CA ARG A 164 8.53 -8.44 2.44
C ARG A 164 8.70 -7.00 2.93
N ALA A 165 9.01 -6.05 2.05
CA ALA A 165 9.14 -4.64 2.41
C ALA A 165 7.77 -3.94 2.62
N GLN A 166 6.68 -4.56 2.16
CA GLN A 166 5.32 -4.06 2.35
C GLN A 166 4.68 -4.66 3.61
N MET A 167 3.53 -4.10 4.02
CA MET A 167 2.68 -4.73 5.05
C MET A 167 2.32 -6.16 4.65
N SER A 168 2.27 -7.08 5.62
CA SER A 168 1.93 -8.48 5.36
C SER A 168 0.50 -8.60 4.81
N MET A 169 0.23 -9.68 4.08
CA MET A 169 -1.09 -9.89 3.48
C MET A 169 -2.16 -10.07 4.57
N GLU A 170 -1.81 -10.75 5.66
CA GLU A 170 -2.69 -10.99 6.80
C GLU A 170 -3.05 -9.68 7.49
N GLU A 171 -2.07 -8.81 7.73
CA GLU A 171 -2.30 -7.48 8.31
C GLU A 171 -3.21 -6.62 7.42
N ARG A 172 -3.01 -6.71 6.09
CA ARG A 172 -3.84 -6.01 5.10
C ARG A 172 -5.28 -6.51 5.12
N ILE A 173 -5.49 -7.82 5.19
CA ILE A 173 -6.82 -8.44 5.30
C ILE A 173 -7.51 -7.98 6.58
N GLU A 174 -6.83 -8.01 7.73
CA GLU A 174 -7.37 -7.55 9.02
C GLU A 174 -7.79 -6.07 9.03
N LEU A 175 -7.21 -5.25 8.14
CA LEU A 175 -7.46 -3.81 8.03
C LEU A 175 -8.55 -3.47 6.99
N SER A 176 -8.97 -4.45 6.19
CA SER A 176 -9.86 -4.21 5.06
C SER A 176 -11.31 -4.46 5.44
N ASP A 177 -12.20 -3.58 4.98
CA ASP A 177 -13.64 -3.78 5.10
C ASP A 177 -14.12 -4.88 4.12
N TYR A 178 -13.47 -5.01 2.96
CA TYR A 178 -13.73 -6.05 1.96
C TYR A 178 -12.44 -6.58 1.33
N VAL A 179 -12.41 -7.86 0.96
CA VAL A 179 -11.25 -8.52 0.37
C VAL A 179 -11.64 -9.18 -0.94
N ILE A 180 -10.88 -8.89 -2.00
CA ILE A 180 -11.03 -9.48 -3.33
C ILE A 180 -9.85 -10.43 -3.56
N PRO A 181 -10.04 -11.76 -3.43
CA PRO A 181 -9.01 -12.72 -3.82
C PRO A 181 -8.79 -12.70 -5.35
N ASN A 182 -7.54 -12.80 -5.76
CA ASN A 182 -7.12 -12.81 -7.17
C ASN A 182 -6.06 -13.89 -7.41
N ASN A 183 -6.42 -15.13 -7.06
CA ASN A 183 -5.60 -16.33 -7.29
C ASN A 183 -5.92 -17.01 -8.63
N ASP A 184 -7.16 -16.83 -9.10
CA ASP A 184 -7.69 -17.57 -10.25
C ASP A 184 -7.64 -16.75 -11.55
N ASN A 185 -8.54 -17.06 -12.48
CA ASN A 185 -8.69 -16.41 -13.78
C ASN A 185 -9.49 -15.09 -13.68
N TYR A 186 -9.55 -14.37 -14.81
CA TYR A 186 -10.25 -13.09 -14.89
C TYR A 186 -11.77 -13.18 -14.68
N GLU A 187 -12.40 -14.30 -15.04
CA GLU A 187 -13.85 -14.46 -14.89
C GLU A 187 -14.23 -14.50 -13.41
N VAL A 188 -13.56 -15.35 -12.63
CA VAL A 188 -13.76 -15.46 -11.17
C VAL A 188 -13.46 -14.12 -10.48
N LEU A 189 -12.38 -13.44 -10.90
CA LEU A 189 -12.05 -12.11 -10.39
C LEU A 189 -13.16 -11.11 -10.66
N PHE A 190 -13.68 -11.06 -11.90
CA PHE A 190 -14.71 -10.10 -12.26
C PHE A 190 -16.03 -10.38 -11.56
N ASP A 191 -16.43 -11.65 -11.41
CA ASP A 191 -17.62 -12.00 -10.64
C ASP A 191 -17.50 -11.54 -9.18
N THR A 192 -16.32 -11.74 -8.58
CA THR A 192 -16.04 -11.26 -7.21
C THR A 192 -16.10 -9.74 -7.11
N VAL A 193 -15.53 -9.02 -8.08
CA VAL A 193 -15.61 -7.55 -8.16
C VAL A 193 -17.07 -7.09 -8.28
N ASP A 194 -17.86 -7.76 -9.10
CA ASP A 194 -19.25 -7.41 -9.35
C ASP A 194 -20.12 -7.65 -8.11
N GLN A 195 -19.87 -8.72 -7.37
CA GLN A 195 -20.47 -8.99 -6.06
C GLN A 195 -20.08 -7.91 -5.04
N ALA A 196 -18.80 -7.54 -4.99
CA ALA A 196 -18.29 -6.49 -4.11
C ALA A 196 -18.99 -5.14 -4.37
N VAL A 197 -19.13 -4.75 -5.64
CA VAL A 197 -19.84 -3.53 -6.03
C VAL A 197 -21.29 -3.58 -5.58
N THR A 198 -21.96 -4.71 -5.76
CA THR A 198 -23.36 -4.89 -5.36
C THR A 198 -23.53 -4.74 -3.84
N TYR A 199 -22.60 -5.29 -3.06
CA TYR A 199 -22.62 -5.22 -1.60
C TYR A 199 -22.29 -3.82 -1.06
N ILE A 200 -21.32 -3.13 -1.68
CA ILE A 200 -20.80 -1.84 -1.19
C ILE A 200 -21.69 -0.67 -1.64
N LYS A 201 -22.50 -0.85 -2.70
CA LYS A 201 -23.29 0.23 -3.30
C LYS A 201 -24.17 0.92 -2.25
N PRO A 202 -24.05 2.25 -2.05
CA PRO A 202 -24.89 2.95 -1.10
C PRO A 202 -26.35 2.99 -1.58
N TYR A 203 -27.29 2.90 -0.64
CA TYR A 203 -28.71 3.09 -0.91
C TYR A 203 -28.99 4.47 -1.51
N LEU A 204 -29.93 4.56 -2.45
CA LEU A 204 -30.26 5.81 -3.14
C LEU A 204 -30.59 6.95 -2.17
N LEU A 205 -31.37 6.65 -1.12
CA LEU A 205 -31.74 7.63 -0.10
C LEU A 205 -30.53 8.19 0.66
N THR A 206 -29.54 7.35 0.98
CA THR A 206 -28.32 7.82 1.66
C THR A 206 -27.47 8.68 0.74
N VAL A 207 -27.45 8.38 -0.56
CA VAL A 207 -26.79 9.21 -1.56
C VAL A 207 -27.46 10.60 -1.63
N ILE A 208 -28.79 10.65 -1.75
CA ILE A 208 -29.56 11.90 -1.79
C ILE A 208 -29.30 12.73 -0.52
N LEU A 209 -29.37 12.11 0.65
CA LEU A 209 -29.14 12.80 1.92
C LEU A 209 -27.73 13.39 2.02
N HIS A 210 -26.70 12.66 1.56
CA HIS A 210 -25.32 13.15 1.54
C HIS A 210 -25.10 14.34 0.58
N TYR A 211 -25.98 14.54 -0.40
CA TYR A 211 -25.93 15.71 -1.29
C TYR A 211 -26.58 16.94 -0.68
N PHE A 212 -27.39 16.77 0.37
CA PHE A 212 -27.83 17.89 1.18
C PHE A 212 -26.65 18.37 2.05
N LEU A 213 -26.11 19.55 1.70
CA LEU A 213 -24.80 20.05 2.14
C LEU A 213 -24.46 19.86 3.64
N PRO A 214 -25.35 20.20 4.61
CA PRO A 214 -25.02 20.04 6.02
C PRO A 214 -24.83 18.56 6.40
N PHE A 215 -25.62 17.64 5.84
CA PHE A 215 -25.48 16.21 6.13
C PHE A 215 -24.26 15.58 5.46
N GLY A 216 -23.90 16.01 4.25
CA GLY A 216 -22.70 15.54 3.56
C GLY A 216 -21.41 15.83 4.33
N ILE A 217 -21.24 17.08 4.79
CA ILE A 217 -20.06 17.50 5.54
C ILE A 217 -19.99 16.81 6.90
N VAL A 218 -21.12 16.77 7.64
CA VAL A 218 -21.19 16.10 8.95
C VAL A 218 -20.87 14.62 8.82
N SER A 219 -21.42 13.93 7.82
CA SER A 219 -21.14 12.51 7.56
C SER A 219 -19.66 12.28 7.23
N ALA A 220 -19.07 13.09 6.36
CA ALA A 220 -17.65 12.99 6.03
C ALA A 220 -16.76 13.18 7.27
N LEU A 221 -17.04 14.20 8.10
CA LEU A 221 -16.33 14.43 9.35
C LEU A 221 -16.50 13.26 10.33
N ALA A 222 -17.73 12.73 10.47
CA ALA A 222 -18.01 11.60 11.34
C ALA A 222 -17.22 10.34 10.92
N VAL A 223 -17.12 10.06 9.62
CA VAL A 223 -16.31 8.95 9.08
C VAL A 223 -14.84 9.13 9.43
N VAL A 224 -14.28 10.32 9.16
CA VAL A 224 -12.86 10.62 9.45
C VAL A 224 -12.58 10.51 10.95
N LEU A 225 -13.43 11.09 11.80
CA LEU A 225 -13.29 11.05 13.26
C LEU A 225 -13.41 9.61 13.79
N SER A 226 -14.39 8.85 13.30
CA SER A 226 -14.58 7.44 13.69
C SER A 226 -13.37 6.58 13.33
N LYS A 227 -12.84 6.70 12.10
CA LYS A 227 -11.65 5.96 11.68
C LYS A 227 -10.40 6.42 12.41
N TYR A 228 -10.23 7.72 12.65
CA TYR A 228 -9.12 8.26 13.43
C TYR A 228 -9.13 7.76 14.89
N TYR A 229 -10.30 7.76 15.53
CA TYR A 229 -10.47 7.24 16.88
C TYR A 229 -10.18 5.74 16.95
N LYS A 230 -10.79 4.94 16.06
CA LYS A 230 -10.53 3.50 15.94
C LYS A 230 -9.04 3.22 15.74
N LYS A 231 -8.35 4.00 14.90
CA LYS A 231 -6.91 3.81 14.63
C LYS A 231 -6.04 4.11 15.85
N THR A 232 -6.37 5.14 16.61
CA THR A 232 -5.66 5.49 17.85
C THR A 232 -5.84 4.40 18.93
N VAL A 233 -7.06 3.90 19.10
CA VAL A 233 -7.37 2.84 20.07
C VAL A 233 -6.80 1.48 19.62
N ALA A 234 -7.04 1.09 18.36
CA ALA A 234 -6.56 -0.17 17.79
C ALA A 234 -5.03 -0.20 17.68
N GLY A 235 -4.37 0.94 17.39
CA GLY A 235 -2.91 1.05 17.35
C GLY A 235 -2.27 0.68 18.69
N THR A 236 -2.91 1.06 19.80
CA THR A 236 -2.47 0.70 21.16
C THR A 236 -2.58 -0.81 21.42
N SER A 237 -3.67 -1.44 20.99
CA SER A 237 -3.87 -2.90 21.10
C SER A 237 -2.93 -3.70 20.17
N ARG A 238 -2.75 -3.25 18.93
CA ARG A 238 -1.82 -3.87 17.96
C ARG A 238 -0.37 -3.78 18.41
N ARG A 239 0.06 -2.65 18.98
CA ARG A 239 1.41 -2.50 19.53
C ARG A 239 1.67 -3.51 20.67
N LYS A 240 0.65 -3.80 21.49
CA LYS A 240 0.71 -4.86 22.51
C LYS A 240 0.78 -6.26 21.88
N ARG A 241 -0.08 -6.59 20.90
CA ARG A 241 -0.06 -7.89 20.20
C ARG A 241 1.24 -8.15 19.45
N ARG A 242 1.80 -7.15 18.77
CA ARG A 242 3.06 -7.26 18.04
C ARG A 242 4.24 -7.48 18.98
N LYS A 243 4.31 -6.73 20.10
CA LYS A 243 5.29 -7.00 21.17
C LYS A 243 5.15 -8.42 21.71
N ALA A 244 3.93 -8.92 21.90
CA ALA A 244 3.70 -10.30 22.36
C ALA A 244 4.16 -11.35 21.34
N LYS A 245 3.85 -11.17 20.04
CA LYS A 245 4.34 -12.04 18.96
C LYS A 245 5.86 -12.04 18.84
N GLU A 246 6.50 -10.87 18.90
CA GLU A 246 7.97 -10.74 18.88
C GLU A 246 8.61 -11.45 20.08
N LEU A 247 8.01 -11.33 21.27
CA LEU A 247 8.49 -12.02 22.47
C LEU A 247 8.33 -13.54 22.35
N ALA A 248 7.21 -14.02 21.82
CA ALA A 248 6.96 -15.44 21.59
C ALA A 248 7.93 -16.02 20.55
N ALA A 249 8.18 -15.32 19.44
CA ALA A 249 9.14 -15.73 18.42
C ALA A 249 10.58 -15.78 18.96
N LYS A 250 10.97 -14.82 19.81
CA LYS A 250 12.27 -14.84 20.50
C LYS A 250 12.40 -16.03 21.46
N LYS A 251 11.33 -16.38 22.19
CA LYS A 251 11.31 -17.56 23.07
C LYS A 251 11.46 -18.85 22.25
N LEU A 252 10.68 -19.01 21.19
CA LEU A 252 10.76 -20.18 20.31
C LEU A 252 12.16 -20.34 19.68
N ALA A 253 12.76 -19.24 19.20
CA ALA A 253 14.11 -19.25 18.65
C ALA A 253 15.19 -19.57 19.72
N ALA A 254 14.98 -19.14 20.97
CA ALA A 254 15.87 -19.47 22.09
C ALA A 254 15.76 -20.95 22.48
N GLU A 255 14.54 -21.50 22.52
CA GLU A 255 14.26 -22.92 22.76
C GLU A 255 14.87 -23.80 21.66
N GLN A 256 14.71 -23.43 20.39
CA GLN A 256 15.34 -24.13 19.26
C GLN A 256 16.87 -24.09 19.34
N LYS A 257 17.48 -22.96 19.71
CA LYS A 257 18.93 -22.85 19.93
C LYS A 257 19.42 -23.67 21.12
N ALA A 258 18.62 -23.76 22.19
CA ALA A 258 18.94 -24.59 23.35
C ALA A 258 18.87 -26.09 22.99
N ALA A 259 17.83 -26.51 22.26
CA ALA A 259 17.70 -27.89 21.76
C ALA A 259 18.86 -28.29 20.82
N LEU A 260 19.30 -27.39 19.94
CA LEU A 260 20.46 -27.63 19.07
C LEU A 260 21.79 -27.76 19.83
N LYS A 261 21.94 -27.08 20.98
CA LYS A 261 23.14 -27.18 21.84
C LYS A 261 23.18 -28.50 22.63
N VAL A 262 22.03 -29.06 22.98
CA VAL A 262 21.92 -30.34 23.69
C VAL A 262 22.09 -31.53 22.73
N SER A 263 21.83 -31.35 21.43
CA SER A 263 21.94 -32.40 20.39
C SER A 263 23.35 -32.56 19.76
N ARG A 264 24.44 -32.10 20.40
CA ARG A 264 25.80 -32.47 19.97
C ARG A 264 26.24 -33.76 20.69
N PRO A 265 26.38 -34.90 20.01
CA PRO A 265 26.88 -36.11 20.67
C PRO A 265 28.38 -35.94 21.03
N PRO A 266 28.81 -36.30 22.24
CA PRO A 266 30.21 -36.58 22.51
C PRO A 266 30.57 -37.96 21.93
N LEU A 267 31.85 -38.16 21.59
CA LEU A 267 32.47 -39.41 21.12
C LEU A 267 32.34 -39.76 19.62
N TYR A 268 33.25 -39.19 18.81
CA TYR A 268 34.05 -40.03 17.89
C TYR A 268 35.40 -39.37 17.55
N LYS A 269 36.22 -39.14 18.57
CA LYS A 269 37.65 -38.80 18.40
C LYS A 269 38.55 -39.74 19.22
N ARG A 270 38.22 -41.05 19.19
CA ARG A 270 39.01 -42.11 19.84
C ARG A 270 39.21 -43.38 19.00
N LEU A 271 39.08 -43.29 17.67
CA LEU A 271 39.32 -44.42 16.75
C LEU A 271 40.34 -44.14 15.63
N LEU A 272 41.15 -43.08 15.76
CA LEU A 272 42.28 -42.82 14.87
C LEU A 272 43.65 -42.80 15.57
N SER A 273 43.76 -43.38 16.78
CA SER A 273 45.05 -43.52 17.49
C SER A 273 45.33 -44.95 18.00
N ARG A 274 44.72 -45.97 17.38
CA ARG A 274 45.08 -47.39 17.57
C ARG A 274 45.01 -48.11 16.21
N LYS A 275 45.93 -47.74 15.32
CA LYS A 275 46.37 -48.50 14.14
C LYS A 275 47.67 -47.86 13.63
N ALA A 276 48.66 -47.86 14.51
CA ALA A 276 50.07 -47.60 14.25
C ALA A 276 50.78 -48.14 15.50
N ASP A 277 50.86 -49.47 15.54
CA ASP A 277 51.81 -50.32 16.27
C ASP A 277 51.42 -51.77 15.97
#